data_AF-A0A7S0XBV8-F1
#
_entry.id   AF-A0A7S0XBV8-F1
#
_cell.length_a   1.000
_cell.length_b   1.000
_cell.length_c   1.000
_cell.angle_alpha   90.00
_cell.angle_beta   90.00
_cell.angle_gamma   90.00
#
_symmetry.space_group_name_H-M   'P 1'
#
loop_
_entity.id
_entity.type
_entity.pdbx_description
1 polymer ?
#
loop_
_entity_poly.entity_id
_entity_poly.type
_entity_poly.pdbx_seq_one_letter_code
_entity_poly.pdbx_strand_id
1 'polypeptide(L)'
;KICCICEKVNSSYKCPHCKSSYCSVDCCKSHKLICSNQSLTNNQSNEQLITNSSNNQLDLIDDRIQLLSDSQKTKLKQSKWLKDTLTNKRLREHIKLIDGSND
;
A
#
# COMPACT_ATOMS: atom_id res chain seq x y z
N LYS A 1 -4.69 23.94 -16.30
CA LYS A 1 -4.69 22.81 -15.34
C LYS A 1 -3.30 22.74 -14.72
N ILE A 2 -3.22 22.67 -13.39
CA ILE A 2 -1.96 22.75 -12.64
C ILE A 2 -1.44 21.34 -12.35
N CYS A 3 -0.13 21.15 -12.35
CA CYS A 3 0.47 19.86 -11.99
C CYS A 3 0.45 19.69 -10.48
N CYS A 4 -0.08 18.56 -9.98
CA CYS A 4 -0.10 18.28 -8.54
C CYS A 4 1.28 18.01 -7.91
N ILE A 5 2.36 17.99 -8.70
CA ILE A 5 3.72 17.72 -8.23
C ILE A 5 4.61 18.96 -8.30
N CYS A 6 4.61 19.66 -9.43
CA CYS A 6 5.49 20.81 -9.65
C CYS A 6 4.74 22.13 -9.80
N GLU A 7 3.42 22.13 -9.63
CA GLU A 7 2.55 23.31 -9.66
C GLU A 7 2.60 24.14 -10.96
N LYS A 8 3.22 23.61 -12.01
CA LYS A 8 3.26 24.27 -13.32
C LYS A 8 1.89 24.21 -14.01
N VAL A 9 1.56 25.28 -14.73
CA VAL A 9 0.26 25.49 -15.40
C VAL A 9 0.19 24.77 -16.77
N ASN A 10 0.91 23.67 -16.96
CA ASN A 10 1.00 22.94 -18.23
C ASN A 10 0.70 21.43 -18.08
N SER A 11 -0.31 21.06 -17.28
CA SER A 11 -0.70 19.65 -17.14
C SER A 11 -1.47 19.13 -18.35
N SER A 12 -0.81 18.26 -19.13
CA SER A 12 -1.41 17.57 -20.29
C SER A 12 -2.07 16.24 -19.94
N TYR A 13 -1.71 15.63 -18.81
CA TYR A 13 -2.08 14.25 -18.48
C TYR A 13 -2.86 14.15 -17.17
N LYS A 14 -3.62 13.06 -16.99
CA LYS A 14 -4.42 12.79 -15.79
C LYS A 14 -4.24 11.35 -15.31
N CYS A 15 -4.22 11.17 -14.00
CA CYS A 15 -4.21 9.84 -13.39
C CYS A 15 -5.61 9.19 -13.48
N PRO A 16 -5.74 7.93 -13.97
CA PRO A 16 -7.04 7.26 -14.03
C PRO A 16 -7.60 6.90 -12.64
N HIS A 17 -6.75 6.81 -11.61
CA HIS A 17 -7.17 6.41 -10.26
C HIS A 17 -7.71 7.58 -9.42
N CYS A 18 -6.98 8.70 -9.34
CA CYS A 18 -7.36 9.85 -8.50
C CYS A 18 -7.78 11.10 -9.31
N LYS A 19 -7.72 11.04 -10.65
CA LYS A 19 -8.06 12.15 -11.57
C LYS A 19 -7.18 13.41 -11.42
N SER A 20 -6.11 13.37 -10.62
CA SER A 20 -5.14 14.46 -10.49
C SER A 20 -4.41 14.70 -11.82
N SER A 21 -4.10 15.97 -12.10
CA SER A 21 -3.45 16.40 -13.34
C SER A 21 -1.94 16.53 -13.17
N TYR A 22 -1.15 16.06 -14.13
CA TYR A 22 0.31 16.17 -14.13
C TYR A 22 0.86 16.57 -15.51
N CYS A 23 2.07 17.14 -15.54
CA CYS A 23 2.64 17.73 -16.75
C CYS A 23 3.60 16.80 -17.53
N SER A 24 4.25 15.84 -16.86
CA SER A 24 5.21 14.92 -17.48
C SER A 24 5.20 13.52 -16.85
N VAL A 25 5.86 12.58 -17.51
CA VAL A 25 6.05 11.21 -17.01
C VAL A 25 6.81 11.20 -15.68
N ASP A 26 7.76 12.11 -15.47
CA ASP A 26 8.47 12.23 -14.19
C ASP A 26 7.51 12.63 -13.06
N CYS A 27 6.62 13.60 -13.31
CA CYS A 27 5.56 13.93 -12.36
C CYS A 27 4.58 12.76 -12.17
N CYS A 28 4.35 11.91 -13.17
CA CYS A 28 3.55 10.69 -13.00
C CYS A 28 4.21 9.68 -12.06
N LYS A 29 5.53 9.50 -12.14
CA LYS A 29 6.29 8.59 -11.26
C LYS A 29 6.26 9.07 -9.82
N SER A 30 6.56 10.35 -9.59
CA SER A 30 6.45 10.97 -8.25
C SER A 30 5.01 10.92 -7.73
N HIS A 31 4.03 11.16 -8.59
CA HIS A 31 2.62 11.06 -8.23
C HIS A 31 2.21 9.64 -7.83
N LYS A 32 2.71 8.59 -8.50
CA LYS A 32 2.35 7.19 -8.20
C LYS A 32 2.71 6.79 -6.76
N LEU A 33 3.80 7.32 -6.21
CA LEU A 33 4.22 7.10 -4.82
C LEU A 33 3.18 7.66 -3.82
N ILE A 34 2.56 8.79 -4.15
CA ILE A 34 1.56 9.45 -3.29
C ILE A 34 0.14 8.92 -3.58
N CYS A 35 -0.18 8.67 -4.85
CA CYS A 35 -1.49 8.21 -5.32
C CYS A 35 -1.88 6.85 -4.75
N SER A 36 -0.91 5.96 -4.54
CA SER A 36 -1.14 4.63 -3.95
C SER A 36 -1.67 4.73 -2.51
N ASN A 37 -1.36 5.82 -1.80
CA ASN A 37 -1.86 6.09 -0.45
C ASN A 37 -3.26 6.75 -0.44
N GLN A 38 -3.70 7.34 -1.55
CA GLN A 38 -4.99 8.05 -1.65
C GLN A 38 -6.18 7.16 -2.05
N SER A 39 -5.95 5.91 -2.44
CA SER A 39 -7.06 4.97 -2.75
C SER A 39 -7.88 4.57 -1.51
N LEU A 40 -7.44 4.96 -0.31
CA LEU A 40 -8.13 4.67 0.95
C LEU A 40 -9.08 5.79 1.40
N THR A 41 -9.12 6.94 0.71
CA THR A 41 -9.78 8.15 1.25
C THR A 41 -11.10 8.52 0.56
N ASN A 42 -11.75 7.61 -0.17
CA ASN A 42 -13.06 7.91 -0.74
C ASN A 42 -14.12 6.81 -0.56
N ASN A 43 -13.98 6.00 0.49
CA ASN A 43 -15.11 5.19 0.96
C ASN A 43 -15.15 5.25 2.48
N GLN A 44 -16.34 5.60 2.98
CA GLN A 44 -16.80 5.50 4.37
C GLN A 44 -16.59 6.76 5.22
N SER A 45 -17.60 7.63 5.08
CA SER A 45 -18.36 8.11 6.22
C SER A 45 -18.44 7.08 7.36
N ASN A 46 -18.18 7.58 8.56
CA ASN A 46 -18.38 6.99 9.89
C ASN A 46 -17.40 5.93 10.40
N GLU A 47 -16.80 6.34 11.52
CA GLU A 47 -16.29 5.59 12.66
C GLU A 47 -14.79 5.28 12.78
N GLN A 48 -14.24 5.99 13.77
CA GLN A 48 -13.14 5.62 14.66
C GLN A 48 -11.71 5.80 14.15
N LEU A 49 -11.27 7.06 14.25
CA LEU A 49 -10.10 7.47 15.06
C LEU A 49 -9.31 6.31 15.69
N ILE A 50 -8.25 5.88 15.03
CA ILE A 50 -7.03 5.43 15.71
C ILE A 50 -5.86 6.15 15.06
N THR A 51 -5.51 7.28 15.65
CA THR A 51 -4.19 7.90 15.51
C THR A 51 -3.12 6.87 15.80
N ASN A 52 -2.18 6.67 14.88
CA ASN A 52 -0.82 6.23 15.19
C ASN A 52 0.12 6.72 14.08
N SER A 53 0.51 8.00 14.22
CA SER A 53 1.80 8.47 13.72
C SER A 53 2.90 7.57 14.28
N SER A 54 3.69 6.96 13.41
CA SER A 54 5.10 6.63 13.67
C SER A 54 5.76 6.19 12.37
N ASN A 55 6.50 7.13 11.79
CA ASN A 55 7.82 6.95 11.17
C ASN A 55 8.21 5.49 10.91
N ASN A 56 8.08 5.03 9.67
CA ASN A 56 8.90 3.96 9.14
C ASN A 56 9.56 4.48 7.88
N GLN A 57 10.75 5.03 8.06
CA GLN A 57 11.75 5.20 7.02
C GLN A 57 11.87 3.85 6.32
N LEU A 58 11.33 3.78 5.11
CA LEU A 58 11.47 2.64 4.20
C LEU A 58 12.93 2.59 3.83
N ASP A 59 13.69 1.78 4.55
CA ASP A 59 15.07 1.49 4.21
C ASP A 59 15.06 0.79 2.85
N LEU A 60 15.85 1.35 1.94
CA LEU A 60 15.87 1.00 0.53
C LEU A 60 16.37 -0.44 0.37
N ILE A 61 15.46 -1.39 0.16
CA ILE A 61 15.80 -2.73 -0.33
C ILE A 61 15.01 -2.98 -1.62
N ASP A 62 15.74 -2.86 -2.72
CA ASP A 62 15.58 -3.53 -4.02
C ASP A 62 14.18 -4.11 -4.37
N ASP A 63 13.44 -3.27 -5.08
CA ASP A 63 12.29 -3.38 -6.00
C ASP A 63 11.47 -4.66 -6.27
N ARG A 64 11.54 -5.79 -5.54
CA ARG A 64 10.55 -6.87 -5.72
C ARG A 64 10.05 -7.58 -4.47
N ILE A 65 10.73 -7.47 -3.34
CA ILE A 65 10.33 -8.24 -2.15
C ILE A 65 10.26 -7.31 -0.94
N GLN A 66 9.04 -6.89 -0.62
CA GLN A 66 8.77 -6.18 0.63
C GLN A 66 8.79 -7.19 1.79
N LEU A 67 9.97 -7.38 2.37
CA LEU A 67 10.14 -8.26 3.53
C LEU A 67 9.49 -7.62 4.76
N LEU A 68 8.70 -8.41 5.51
CA LEU A 68 8.08 -7.94 6.74
C LEU A 68 9.13 -7.73 7.85
N SER A 69 9.03 -6.61 8.57
CA SER A 69 9.85 -6.37 9.76
C SER A 69 9.40 -7.27 10.93
N ASP A 70 10.28 -7.49 11.92
CA ASP A 70 9.96 -8.37 13.05
C ASP A 70 8.81 -7.85 13.92
N SER A 71 8.64 -6.52 13.98
CA SER A 71 7.49 -5.89 14.60
C SER A 71 6.18 -6.26 13.87
N GLN A 72 6.19 -6.23 12.53
CA GLN A 72 5.02 -6.63 11.74
C GLN A 72 4.72 -8.13 11.88
N LYS A 73 5.74 -9.00 11.88
CA LYS A 73 5.57 -10.44 12.16
C LYS A 73 4.94 -10.70 13.52
N THR A 74 5.34 -9.92 14.53
CA THR A 74 4.79 -10.04 15.89
C THR A 74 3.31 -9.64 15.94
N LYS A 75 2.92 -8.56 15.25
CA LYS A 75 1.51 -8.16 15.12
C LYS A 75 0.66 -9.24 14.47
N LEU A 76 1.17 -9.87 13.41
CA LEU A 76 0.49 -11.00 12.76
C LEU A 76 0.30 -12.17 13.75
N LYS A 77 1.33 -12.54 14.52
CA LYS A 77 1.25 -13.59 15.55
C LYS A 77 0.24 -13.29 16.66
N GLN A 78 0.06 -12.04 17.03
CA GLN A 78 -0.84 -11.63 18.12
C GLN A 78 -2.30 -11.45 17.65
N SER A 79 -2.52 -11.27 16.35
CA SER A 79 -3.84 -11.03 15.78
C SER A 79 -4.81 -12.20 16.03
N LYS A 80 -5.91 -11.91 16.74
CA LYS A 80 -6.97 -12.89 17.03
C LYS A 80 -7.69 -13.35 15.76
N TRP A 81 -8.08 -12.41 14.90
CA TRP A 81 -8.78 -12.71 13.64
C TRP A 81 -7.95 -13.65 12.74
N LEU A 82 -6.63 -13.45 12.71
CA LEU A 82 -5.73 -14.25 11.87
C LEU A 82 -5.64 -15.68 12.41
N LYS A 83 -5.56 -15.86 13.73
CA LYS A 83 -5.60 -17.19 14.37
C LYS A 83 -6.91 -17.90 14.06
N ASP A 84 -8.03 -17.21 14.18
CA ASP A 84 -9.35 -17.77 13.89
C ASP A 84 -9.45 -18.19 12.42
N THR A 85 -8.98 -17.34 11.50
CA THR A 85 -8.94 -17.63 10.06
C THR A 85 -8.04 -18.81 9.72
N LEU A 86 -6.88 -18.91 10.36
CA LEU A 86 -5.93 -20.03 10.21
C LEU A 86 -6.45 -21.35 10.81
N THR A 87 -7.58 -21.34 11.52
CA THR A 87 -8.26 -22.58 11.96
C THR A 87 -8.75 -23.39 10.75
N ASN A 88 -9.01 -22.73 9.60
CA ASN A 88 -9.43 -23.40 8.37
C ASN A 88 -8.30 -24.28 7.77
N LYS A 89 -8.53 -25.60 7.70
CA LYS A 89 -7.56 -26.58 7.22
C LYS A 89 -7.17 -26.35 5.75
N ARG A 90 -8.15 -26.10 4.88
CA ARG A 90 -7.93 -25.90 3.44
C ARG A 90 -7.07 -24.67 3.18
N LEU A 91 -7.31 -23.59 3.92
CA LEU A 91 -6.49 -22.38 3.83
C LEU A 91 -5.03 -22.66 4.23
N ARG A 92 -4.80 -23.40 5.32
CA ARG A 92 -3.44 -23.77 5.73
C ARG A 92 -2.73 -24.62 4.68
N GLU A 93 -3.44 -25.54 4.02
CA GLU A 93 -2.88 -26.36 2.94
C GLU A 93 -2.51 -25.50 1.72
N HIS A 94 -3.36 -24.54 1.34
CA HIS A 94 -3.03 -23.59 0.28
C HIS A 94 -1.80 -22.73 0.61
N ILE A 95 -1.70 -22.20 1.84
CA ILE A 95 -0.54 -21.41 2.27
C ILE A 95 0.73 -22.26 2.19
N LYS A 96 0.70 -23.52 2.65
CA LYS A 96 1.83 -24.45 2.57
C LYS A 96 2.23 -24.77 1.13
N LEU A 97 1.26 -24.90 0.23
CA LEU A 97 1.53 -25.15 -1.18
C LEU A 97 2.28 -23.99 -1.83
N ILE A 98 1.88 -22.75 -1.51
CA ILE A 98 2.55 -21.53 -1.98
C ILE A 98 3.94 -21.39 -1.35
N ASP A 99 4.09 -21.69 -0.07
CA ASP A 99 5.39 -21.63 0.61
C ASP A 99 6.38 -22.67 0.07
N GLY A 100 5.89 -23.83 -0.37
CA GLY A 100 6.68 -24.90 -0.97
C GLY A 100 6.87 -24.81 -2.49
N SER A 101 6.20 -23.87 -3.17
CA SER A 101 6.40 -23.68 -4.60
C SER A 101 7.69 -22.90 -4.84
N ASN A 102 8.67 -23.55 -5.45
CA ASN A 102 9.86 -22.89 -5.97
C ASN A 102 9.49 -22.26 -7.33
N ASP A 103 9.62 -20.94 -7.46
CA ASP A 103 9.62 -20.23 -8.76
C ASP A 103 10.89 -20.60 -9.56
#